data_AF-A0A4U9VJA8-F1
#
_entry.id   AF-A0A4U9VJA8-F1
#
_cell.length_a   1.000
_cell.length_b   1.000
_cell.length_c   1.000
_cell.angle_alpha   90.00
_cell.angle_beta   90.00
_cell.angle_gamma   90.00
#
_symmetry.space_group_name_H-M   'P 1'
#
loop_
_entity.id
_entity.type
_entity.pdbx_description
1 polymer ?
#
loop_
_entity_poly.entity_id
_entity_poly.type
_entity_poly.pdbx_seq_one_letter_code
_entity_poly.pdbx_strand_id
1 'polypeptide(L)' 'MSACVKTYQEGNLHTDVLRNVSFAMQPGEMMAIVGSSGSGKSTLLHLLGGAWIHLPRVR' A
#
# COMPACT_ATOMS: atom_id res chain seq x y z
N MET A 1 -11.08 9.78 5.60
CA MET A 1 -10.48 8.62 4.92
C MET A 1 -9.07 9.01 4.53
N SER A 2 -8.06 8.24 4.97
CA SER A 2 -6.67 8.49 4.60
C SER A 2 -6.32 7.61 3.40
N ALA A 3 -5.84 8.22 2.33
CA ALA A 3 -5.40 7.47 1.17
C ALA A 3 -3.95 6.99 1.34
N CYS A 4 -3.66 5.79 0.84
CA CYS A 4 -2.35 5.19 0.88
C CYS A 4 -1.62 5.39 -0.45
N VAL A 5 -0.37 5.85 -0.37
CA VAL A 5 0.55 6.00 -1.50
C VAL A 5 1.85 5.28 -1.16
N LYS A 6 2.40 4.56 -2.13
CA LYS A 6 3.71 3.92 -1.99
C LYS A 6 4.48 3.96 -3.29
N THR A 7 5.67 4.54 -3.22
CA THR A 7 6.66 4.57 -4.29
C THR A 7 7.90 3.80 -3.84
N TYR A 8 8.45 2.98 -4.73
CA TYR A 8 9.77 2.38 -4.57
C TYR A 8 10.78 3.17 -5.40
N GLN A 9 11.96 3.39 -4.83
CA GLN A 9 13.09 4.04 -5.51
C GLN A 9 14.23 3.03 -5.60
N GLU A 10 14.64 2.70 -6.82
CA GLU A 10 15.77 1.84 -7.12
C GLU A 10 16.72 2.58 -8.05
N GLY A 11 17.79 3.17 -7.49
CA GLY A 11 18.65 4.08 -8.23
C GLY A 11 17.87 5.31 -8.72
N ASN A 12 17.81 5.51 -10.03
CA ASN A 12 17.02 6.57 -10.68
C ASN A 12 15.59 6.14 -11.06
N LEU A 13 15.20 4.89 -10.81
CA LEU A 13 13.86 4.40 -11.12
C LEU A 13 12.90 4.70 -9.98
N HIS A 14 11.82 5.40 -10.31
CA HIS A 14 10.71 5.66 -9.41
C HIS A 14 9.49 4.85 -9.88
N THR A 15 9.01 3.95 -9.03
CA THR A 15 7.84 3.12 -9.35
C THR A 15 6.74 3.36 -8.33
N ASP A 16 5.66 4.01 -8.76
CA ASP A 16 4.46 4.19 -7.96
C ASP A 16 3.64 2.89 -7.94
N VAL A 17 3.79 2.14 -6.85
CA VAL A 17 3.17 0.83 -6.66
C VAL A 17 1.75 0.96 -6.09
N LEU A 18 1.51 1.91 -5.18
CA LEU A 18 0.17 2.24 -4.70
C LEU A 18 -0.13 3.70 -5.00
N ARG A 19 -1.24 3.94 -5.70
CA ARG A 19 -1.66 5.27 -6.14
C ARG A 19 -3.01 5.60 -5.52
N ASN A 20 -3.00 6.41 -4.46
CA ASN A 20 -4.19 6.96 -3.81
C ASN A 20 -5.23 5.87 -3.43
N VAL A 21 -4.78 4.77 -2.83
CA VAL A 21 -5.65 3.65 -2.46
C VAL A 21 -6.41 4.00 -1.19
N SER A 22 -7.73 3.97 -1.23
CA SER A 22 -8.61 4.22 -0.08
C SER A 22 -9.61 3.08 0.06
N PHE A 23 -9.79 2.58 1.28
CA PHE A 23 -10.79 1.57 1.60
C PHE A 23 -11.30 1.80 3.03
N ALA A 24 -12.46 1.25 3.34
CA ALA A 24 -13.03 1.23 4.69
C ALA A 24 -13.52 -0.19 4.97
N MET A 25 -13.40 -0.60 6.23
CA MET A 25 -13.76 -1.95 6.68
C MET A 25 -14.26 -1.86 8.11
N GLN A 26 -15.36 -2.53 8.40
CA GLN A 26 -15.95 -2.63 9.73
C GLN A 26 -15.44 -3.88 10.46
N PRO A 27 -15.48 -3.89 11.81
CA PRO A 27 -15.17 -5.09 12.57
C PRO A 27 -16.04 -6.28 12.14
N GLY A 28 -15.41 -7.41 11.85
CA GLY A 28 -16.09 -8.63 11.42
C GLY A 28 -16.37 -8.73 9.91
N GLU A 29 -16.05 -7.69 9.12
CA GLU A 29 -16.09 -7.81 7.65
C GLU A 29 -14.93 -8.66 7.13
N MET A 30 -15.10 -9.20 5.93
CA MET A 30 -14.03 -9.87 5.19
C MET A 30 -13.83 -9.15 3.86
N MET A 31 -12.59 -8.75 3.57
CA MET A 31 -12.21 -8.09 2.32
C MET A 31 -11.20 -8.93 1.57
N ALA A 32 -11.41 -9.11 0.26
CA ALA A 32 -10.46 -9.74 -0.65
C ALA A 32 -9.77 -8.68 -1.52
N ILE A 33 -8.45 -8.79 -1.66
CA ILE A 33 -7.65 -7.95 -2.57
C ILE A 33 -7.29 -8.77 -3.79
N VAL A 34 -7.81 -8.39 -4.96
CA VAL A 34 -7.62 -9.10 -6.23
C VAL A 34 -6.96 -8.20 -7.28
N GLY A 35 -6.25 -8.80 -8.23
CA GLY A 35 -5.53 -8.07 -9.28
C GLY A 35 -4.37 -8.86 -9.88
N SER A 36 -3.86 -8.40 -11.01
CA SER A 36 -2.74 -9.02 -11.75
C SER A 36 -1.45 -9.11 -10.92
N SER A 37 -0.53 -9.99 -11.32
CA SER A 37 0.81 -10.01 -10.73
C SER A 37 1.48 -8.65 -10.89
N GLY A 38 2.16 -8.16 -9.84
CA GLY A 38 2.79 -6.84 -9.83
C GLY A 38 1.87 -5.65 -9.51
N SER A 39 0.56 -5.84 -9.34
CA SER A 39 -0.40 -4.74 -9.09
C SER A 39 -0.32 -4.09 -7.68
N GLY A 40 0.67 -4.45 -6.85
CA GLY A 40 0.85 -3.88 -5.51
C GLY A 40 0.06 -4.53 -4.37
N LYS A 41 -0.59 -5.69 -4.58
CA LYS A 41 -1.40 -6.37 -3.53
C LYS A 41 -0.60 -6.71 -2.27
N SER A 42 0.56 -7.35 -2.43
CA SER A 42 1.42 -7.70 -1.29
C SER A 42 1.95 -6.45 -0.57
N THR A 43 2.24 -5.38 -1.32
CA THR A 43 2.61 -4.08 -0.76
C THR A 43 1.47 -3.50 0.09
N LEU A 44 0.22 -3.55 -0.40
CA LEU A 44 -0.95 -3.09 0.36
C LEU A 44 -1.17 -3.94 1.63
N LEU A 45 -1.06 -5.26 1.53
CA LEU A 45 -1.17 -6.17 2.68
C LEU A 45 -0.08 -5.94 3.73
N HIS A 46 1.15 -5.65 3.31
CA HIS A 46 2.24 -5.30 4.22
C HIS A 46 2.00 -4.00 4.98
N LEU A 47 1.38 -3.00 4.35
CA LEU A 47 1.00 -1.75 5.00
C LEU A 47 -0.16 -1.97 5.97
N LEU A 48 -1.15 -2.78 5.58
CA LEU A 48 -2.28 -3.18 6.42
C LEU A 48 -1.87 -4.00 7.65
N GLY A 49 -0.95 -4.94 7.47
CA GLY A 49 -0.45 -5.81 8.53
C GLY A 49 0.57 -5.14 9.47
N GLY A 50 0.82 -3.84 9.32
CA GLY A 50 1.75 -3.08 10.17
C GLY A 50 3.23 -3.46 10.01
N ALA A 51 3.57 -4.42 9.14
CA ALA A 51 4.92 -4.96 8.98
C ALA A 51 5.91 -3.95 8.37
N TRP A 52 5.41 -2.89 7.74
CA TRP A 52 6.21 -1.89 7.03
C TRP A 52 6.09 -0.48 7.62
N ILE A 53 5.67 -0.35 8.89
CA ILE A 53 5.76 0.92 9.63
C ILE A 53 7.23 1.24 9.92
N HIS A 54 7.96 1.64 8.88
CA HIS A 54 9.06 2.57 8.99
C HIS A 54 8.54 3.85 8.36
N LEU A 55 8.19 4.83 9.19
CA LEU A 55 7.97 6.21 8.76
C LEU A 55 9.35 6.90 8.72
N PRO A 56 9.96 7.14 7.54
CA PRO A 56 10.94 8.20 7.41
C PRO A 56 10.32 9.39 6.68
N ARG A 57 10.22 10.46 7.47
CA ARG A 57 10.03 11.89 7.19
C ARG A 57 9.64 12.30 5.77
N VAL A 58 8.50 12.98 5.71
CA VAL A 58 8.28 14.15 4.85
C VAL A 58 9.54 15.02 4.83
N ARG A 59 10.14 15.15 3.65
CA ARG A 59 10.72 16.38 3.13
C ARG A 59 10.31 16.53 1.68
#